data_AF-A0A4Y8SIG1-F1
#
_entry.id   AF-A0A4Y8SIG1-F1
#
_cell.length_a   1.000
_cell.length_b   1.000
_cell.length_c   1.000
_cell.angle_alpha   90.00
_cell.angle_beta   90.00
_cell.angle_gamma   90.00
#
_symmetry.space_group_name_H-M   'P 1'
#
loop_
_entity.id
_entity.type
_entity.pdbx_description
1 polymer ?
#
loop_
_entity_poly.entity_id
_entity_poly.type
_entity_poly.pdbx_seq_one_letter_code
_entity_poly.pdbx_strand_id
1 'polypeptide(L)' 'MTTVIIKSDSDKKTLLLIQLAERLGLPAEAQPFRELTVEDMIHGMGRKATDEELIAYLEKGKDA' A
#
# COMPACT_ATOMS: atom_id res chain seq x y z
N MET A 1 9.62 4.70 2.44
CA MET A 1 8.92 4.89 1.15
C MET A 1 7.72 3.96 1.24
N THR A 2 6.48 4.48 1.14
CA THR A 2 5.27 3.65 1.33
C THR A 2 4.72 3.31 -0.04
N THR A 3 4.61 2.02 -0.34
CA THR A 3 4.12 1.52 -1.62
C THR A 3 2.74 0.89 -1.41
N VAL A 4 1.76 1.25 -2.24
CA VAL A 4 0.40 0.70 -2.19
C VAL A 4 0.23 -0.35 -3.28
N ILE A 5 -0.11 -1.59 -2.89
CA ILE A 5 -0.40 -2.69 -3.81
C ILE A 5 -1.92 -2.88 -3.89
N ILE A 6 -2.48 -2.76 -5.10
CA ILE A 6 -3.92 -2.78 -5.34
C ILE A 6 -4.35 -4.13 -5.93
N LYS A 7 -5.30 -4.80 -5.27
CA LYS A 7 -5.96 -6.01 -5.77
C LYS A 7 -7.39 -5.69 -6.23
N SER A 8 -7.69 -5.94 -7.50
CA SER A 8 -9.07 -6.00 -7.96
C SER A 8 -9.25 -6.99 -9.12
N ASP A 9 -10.40 -7.66 -9.12
CA ASP A 9 -10.90 -8.54 -10.18
C ASP A 9 -11.44 -7.79 -11.41
N SER A 10 -11.21 -6.48 -11.49
CA SER A 10 -11.80 -5.61 -12.49
C SER A 10 -10.83 -4.50 -12.82
N ASP A 11 -10.45 -4.40 -14.09
CA ASP A 11 -9.54 -3.36 -14.59
C ASP A 11 -10.04 -1.95 -14.27
N LYS A 12 -11.37 -1.77 -14.32
CA LYS A 12 -12.01 -0.49 -13.96
C LYS A 12 -11.80 -0.14 -12.48
N LYS A 13 -11.92 -1.12 -11.58
CA LYS A 13 -11.69 -0.91 -10.14
C LYS A 13 -10.20 -0.68 -9.86
N THR A 14 -9.30 -1.42 -10.51
CA THR A 14 -7.85 -1.22 -10.41
C THR A 14 -7.46 0.21 -10.81
N LEU A 15 -7.99 0.70 -11.94
CA LEU A 15 -7.75 2.07 -12.41
C LEU A 15 -8.23 3.12 -11.39
N LEU A 16 -9.44 2.96 -10.85
CA LEU A 16 -10.00 3.89 -9.87
C LEU A 16 -9.19 3.93 -8.58
N LEU A 17 -8.66 2.79 -8.14
CA LEU A 17 -7.83 2.68 -6.94
C LEU A 17 -6.44 3.29 -7.16
N ILE A 18 -5.84 3.14 -8.35
CA ILE A 18 -4.59 3.81 -8.71
C ILE A 18 -4.80 5.33 -8.68
N GLN A 19 -5.85 5.83 -9.33
CA GLN A 19 -6.19 7.25 -9.33
C GLN A 19 -6.43 7.81 -7.92
N LEU A 20 -7.03 7.00 -7.03
CA LEU A 20 -7.21 7.39 -5.63
C LEU A 20 -5.86 7.51 -4.91
N ALA A 21 -4.96 6.53 -5.08
CA ALA A 21 -3.64 6.55 -4.46
C ALA A 21 -2.80 7.74 -4.96
N GLU A 22 -2.82 8.03 -6.26
CA GLU A 22 -2.16 9.19 -6.85
C GLU A 22 -2.70 10.51 -6.27
N ARG A 23 -4.02 10.65 -6.09
CA ARG A 23 -4.63 11.83 -5.44
C ARG A 23 -4.19 12.01 -4.00
N LEU A 24 -3.80 10.92 -3.32
CA LEU A 24 -3.28 10.94 -1.96
C LEU A 24 -1.76 11.17 -1.92
N GLY A 25 -1.12 11.42 -3.06
CA GLY A 25 0.33 11.60 -3.16
C GLY A 25 1.11 10.30 -2.97
N LEU A 26 0.45 9.15 -3.14
CA LEU A 26 1.06 7.84 -2.97
C LEU A 26 1.43 7.27 -4.34
N PRO A 27 2.70 6.87 -4.54
CA PRO A 27 3.07 6.14 -5.75
C PRO A 27 2.33 4.80 -5.75
N ALA A 28 1.59 4.55 -6.83
CA ALA A 28 0.83 3.33 -7.02
C ALA A 28 1.13 2.72 -8.38
N GLU A 29 1.20 1.40 -8.42
CA GLU A 29 1.45 0.64 -9.64
C GLU A 29 0.60 -0.62 -9.65
N ALA A 30 0.14 -1.03 -10.83
CA ALA A 30 -0.48 -2.33 -11.02
C ALA A 30 0.62 -3.38 -11.22
N GLN A 31 0.58 -4.45 -10.43
CA GLN A 31 1.52 -5.56 -10.55
C GLN A 31 0.77 -6.90 -10.75
N PRO A 32 1.36 -7.89 -11.43
CA PRO A 32 0.83 -9.25 -11.47
C PRO A 32 0.68 -9.82 -10.07
N PHE A 33 -0.32 -10.69 -9.87
CA PHE A 33 -0.54 -11.35 -8.59
C PHE A 33 0.71 -12.11 -8.14
N ARG A 34 1.23 -11.74 -6.96
CA ARG A 34 2.22 -12.51 -6.22
C ARG A 34 1.60 -12.87 -4.88
N GLU A 35 1.60 -14.16 -4.59
CA GLU A 35 1.21 -14.67 -3.27
C GLU A 35 2.30 -14.31 -2.26
N LEU A 36 1.88 -13.88 -1.06
CA LEU A 36 2.84 -13.58 0.02
C LEU A 36 3.49 -14.90 0.45
N THR A 37 4.82 -14.91 0.43
CA THR A 37 5.59 -16.04 0.92
C THR A 37 5.66 -16.03 2.45
N VAL A 38 6.05 -17.15 3.05
CA VAL A 38 6.33 -17.22 4.50
C VAL A 38 7.39 -16.19 4.91
N GLU A 39 8.38 -15.96 4.05
CA GLU A 39 9.42 -14.95 4.28
C GLU A 39 8.85 -13.53 4.27
N ASP A 40 7.93 -13.22 3.36
CA ASP A 40 7.23 -11.92 3.33
C ASP A 40 6.43 -11.69 4.63
N MET A 41 5.78 -12.73 5.14
CA MET A 41 5.05 -12.68 6.40
C MET A 41 5.96 -12.49 7.62
N ILE A 42 7.15 -13.14 7.64
CA ILE A 42 8.16 -12.95 8.70
C ILE A 42 8.64 -11.48 8.73
N HIS A 43 8.78 -10.87 7.56
CA HIS A 43 9.11 -9.45 7.44
C HIS A 43 7.93 -8.51 7.71
N GLY A 44 6.77 -9.04 8.10
CA GLY A 44 5.60 -8.26 8.46
C GLY A 44 4.78 -7.75 7.27
N MET A 45 4.95 -8.30 6.06
CA MET A 45 4.05 -7.97 4.96
C MET A 45 2.67 -8.62 5.17
N GLY A 46 1.61 -7.83 4.99
CA GLY A 46 0.22 -8.29 5.14
C GLY A 46 -0.30 -8.32 6.58
N ARG A 47 0.52 -8.04 7.61
CA ARG A 47 0.03 -7.82 8.97
C ARG A 47 -0.55 -6.42 9.12
N LYS A 48 -1.47 -6.25 10.07
CA LYS A 48 -1.94 -4.91 10.46
C LYS A 48 -0.74 -4.10 10.97
N ALA A 49 -0.61 -2.86 10.52
CA ALA A 49 0.37 -1.93 11.05
C ALA A 49 0.20 -1.78 12.56
N THR A 50 1.29 -1.66 13.31
CA THR A 50 1.20 -1.31 14.74
C THR A 50 0.80 0.15 14.89
N ASP A 51 0.34 0.53 16.08
CA ASP A 51 -0.05 1.91 16.37
C ASP A 51 1.15 2.86 16.18
N GLU A 52 2.37 2.44 16.54
CA GLU A 52 3.60 3.20 16.34
C GLU A 52 3.94 3.39 14.85
N GLU A 53 3.81 2.33 14.04
CA GLU A 53 4.05 2.39 12.59
C GLU A 53 3.04 3.32 11.90
N LEU A 54 1.79 3.31 12.37
CA LEU A 54 0.73 4.19 11.88
C LEU A 54 0.98 5.65 12.27
N ILE A 55 1.35 5.92 13.54
CA ILE A 55 1.70 7.26 14.02
C ILE A 55 2.86 7.83 13.21
N ALA A 56 3.94 7.07 13.05
CA ALA A 56 5.10 7.49 12.27
C ALA A 56 4.75 7.82 10.81
N TYR A 57 3.83 7.06 10.19
CA TYR A 57 3.35 7.36 8.85
C TYR A 57 2.55 8.66 8.77
N LEU A 58 1.64 8.90 9.74
CA LEU A 58 0.81 10.10 9.79
C LEU A 58 1.62 11.37 10.11
N GLU A 59 2.66 11.25 10.93
CA GLU A 59 3.55 12.37 11.26
C GLU A 59 4.46 12.74 10.10
N LYS A 60 4.89 11.77 9.29
CA LYS A 60 5.72 12.01 8.10
C LYS A 60 5.05 12.93 7.06
N GLY A 61 3.72 13.05 7.08
CA GLY A 61 2.96 13.97 6.22
C GLY A 61 2.79 15.39 6.78
N LYS A 62 3.30 15.69 8.00
CA LYS A 62 3.17 17.01 8.64
C LYS A 62 4.36 17.94 8.43
N ASP A 63 5.46 17.44 7.89
CA ASP A 63 6.68 18.22 7.59
C ASP A 63 6.77 18.70 6.12
N ALA A 64 5.65 18.73 5.39
CA ALA A 64 5.55 19.17 3.99
C ALA A 64 4.56 20.32 3.80
#